data_AF-A0A6J0BBU6-F1
#
_entry.id   AF-A0A6J0BBU6-F1
#
_cell.length_a   1.000
_cell.length_b   1.000
_cell.length_c   1.000
_cell.angle_alpha   90.00
_cell.angle_beta   90.00
_cell.angle_gamma   90.00
#
_symmetry.space_group_name_H-M   'P 1'
#
loop_
_entity.id
_entity.type
_entity.pdbx_description
1 polymer ?
#
loop_
_entity_poly.entity_id
_entity_poly.type
_entity_poly.pdbx_seq_one_letter_code
_entity_poly.pdbx_strand_id
1 'polypeptide(L)'
;MNKLVLIGILCVCVATALKPRADTKAKCYAQTGLAVDDVKAMKTSTPKPEQQKLIVEYLACFMQDRAMLTADGVFNADACKKEIRPENSAAANPVIDACAGKRGSTAVETTTKLLKCLKEKDTKLLEKLDLF
;
A
#
# COMPACT_ATOMS: atom_id res chain seq x y z
N MET A 1 37.54 39.06 -6.24
CA MET A 1 36.25 39.42 -5.62
C MET A 1 35.17 38.67 -6.40
N ASN A 2 34.83 37.45 -6.02
CA ASN A 2 33.86 37.07 -4.99
C ASN A 2 32.46 37.63 -5.26
N LYS A 3 31.54 36.75 -5.70
CA LYS A 3 30.08 36.69 -5.41
C LYS A 3 29.32 36.11 -6.62
N LEU A 4 29.14 34.78 -6.64
CA LEU A 4 27.95 34.10 -7.19
C LEU A 4 27.99 32.62 -6.77
N VAL A 5 28.11 32.44 -5.46
CA VAL A 5 27.68 31.24 -4.75
C VAL A 5 26.24 31.51 -4.33
N LEU A 6 25.36 30.52 -4.51
CA LEU A 6 23.94 30.46 -4.13
C LEU A 6 22.97 31.21 -5.05
N ILE A 7 22.18 30.45 -5.82
CA ILE A 7 20.70 30.46 -5.84
C ILE A 7 20.29 29.31 -6.78
N GLY A 8 19.47 28.38 -6.29
CA GLY A 8 18.96 27.28 -7.12
C GLY A 8 18.72 25.93 -6.45
N ILE A 9 18.97 25.77 -5.14
CA ILE A 9 18.26 24.75 -4.36
C ILE A 9 16.80 25.20 -4.30
N LEU A 10 15.98 24.77 -5.26
CA LEU A 10 14.53 24.65 -5.12
C LEU A 10 13.93 23.98 -6.38
N CYS A 11 14.29 22.73 -6.64
CA CYS A 11 13.31 21.81 -7.24
C CYS A 11 12.70 20.96 -6.11
N VAL A 12 12.30 21.67 -5.04
CA VAL A 12 11.26 21.20 -4.13
C VAL A 12 9.96 21.32 -4.91
N CYS A 13 9.76 20.42 -5.88
CA CYS A 13 8.42 20.09 -6.31
C CYS A 13 7.82 19.28 -5.16
N VAL A 14 7.38 19.99 -4.12
CA VAL A 14 6.26 19.58 -3.28
C VAL A 14 5.06 19.51 -4.21
N ALA A 15 4.98 18.41 -4.95
CA ALA A 15 3.72 17.89 -5.39
C ALA A 15 3.23 16.98 -4.26
N THR A 16 2.83 17.57 -3.14
CA THR A 16 1.81 16.96 -2.27
C THR A 16 0.43 17.18 -2.90
N ALA A 17 0.32 16.98 -4.21
CA ALA A 17 -0.92 16.50 -4.77
C ALA A 17 -0.95 15.03 -4.39
N LEU A 18 -1.97 14.60 -3.65
CA LEU A 18 -2.23 13.17 -3.46
C LEU A 18 -2.14 12.52 -4.83
N LYS A 19 -1.08 11.72 -5.08
CA LYS A 19 -0.90 11.05 -6.37
C LYS A 19 -2.22 10.32 -6.67
N PRO A 20 -2.78 10.43 -7.88
CA PRO A 20 -3.97 9.67 -8.22
C PRO A 20 -3.78 8.20 -7.88
N ARG A 21 -4.78 7.57 -7.26
CA ARG A 21 -4.70 6.15 -6.88
C ARG A 21 -4.42 5.26 -8.11
N ALA A 22 -4.95 5.64 -9.27
CA ALA A 22 -4.72 4.98 -10.54
C ALA A 22 -3.22 4.95 -10.93
N ASP A 23 -2.49 6.05 -10.70
CA ASP A 23 -1.07 6.14 -11.04
C ASP A 23 -0.24 5.21 -10.15
N THR A 24 -0.56 5.15 -8.85
CA THR A 24 0.07 4.20 -7.92
C THR A 24 -0.22 2.75 -8.33
N LYS A 25 -1.48 2.42 -8.67
CA LYS A 25 -1.85 1.07 -9.15
C LYS A 25 -1.04 0.69 -10.40
N ALA A 26 -1.02 1.56 -11.41
CA ALA A 26 -0.31 1.33 -12.66
C ALA A 26 1.20 1.12 -12.44
N LYS A 27 1.83 1.97 -11.61
CA LYS A 27 3.23 1.81 -11.22
C LYS A 27 3.50 0.45 -10.58
N CYS A 28 2.68 0.04 -9.62
CA CYS A 28 2.92 -1.20 -8.90
C CYS A 28 2.64 -2.45 -9.74
N TYR A 29 1.65 -2.42 -10.64
CA TYR A 29 1.49 -3.50 -11.64
C TYR A 29 2.72 -3.62 -12.53
N ALA A 30 3.26 -2.50 -13.02
CA ALA A 30 4.47 -2.51 -13.85
C ALA A 30 5.70 -3.02 -13.09
N GLN A 31 5.82 -2.69 -11.80
CA GLN A 31 6.96 -3.11 -10.97
C GLN A 31 6.95 -4.61 -10.66
N THR A 32 5.77 -5.19 -10.39
CA THR A 32 5.69 -6.60 -9.98
C THR A 32 5.42 -7.55 -11.13
N GLY A 33 4.92 -7.04 -12.27
CA GLY A 33 4.45 -7.89 -13.37
C GLY A 33 3.15 -8.63 -13.06
N LEU A 34 2.45 -8.28 -11.97
CA LEU A 34 1.13 -8.82 -11.65
C LEU A 34 0.15 -8.43 -12.77
N ALA A 35 -0.57 -9.40 -13.34
CA ALA A 35 -1.60 -9.07 -14.32
C ALA A 35 -2.89 -8.64 -13.60
N VAL A 36 -3.62 -7.70 -14.18
CA VAL A 36 -4.96 -7.30 -13.68
C VAL A 36 -5.90 -8.52 -13.61
N ASP A 37 -5.75 -9.46 -14.54
CA ASP A 37 -6.56 -10.67 -14.57
C ASP A 37 -6.18 -11.68 -13.46
N ASP A 38 -4.95 -11.65 -12.93
CA ASP A 38 -4.57 -12.45 -11.75
C ASP A 38 -5.36 -12.00 -10.52
N VAL A 39 -5.60 -10.69 -10.39
CA VAL A 39 -6.42 -10.13 -9.32
C VAL A 39 -7.89 -10.53 -9.48
N LYS A 40 -8.42 -10.46 -10.71
CA LYS A 40 -9.80 -10.89 -10.97
C LYS A 40 -9.99 -12.37 -10.65
N ALA A 41 -9.02 -13.21 -11.03
CA ALA A 41 -9.04 -14.63 -10.72
C ALA A 41 -9.14 -14.88 -9.21
N MET A 42 -8.48 -14.07 -8.36
CA MET A 42 -8.60 -14.19 -6.90
C MET A 42 -10.02 -14.05 -6.35
N LYS A 43 -10.87 -13.24 -7.00
CA LYS A 43 -12.26 -13.07 -6.56
C LYS A 43 -13.10 -14.32 -6.84
N THR A 44 -12.63 -15.17 -7.75
CA THR A 44 -13.37 -16.33 -8.26
C THR A 44 -12.74 -17.67 -7.90
N SER A 45 -11.46 -17.71 -7.53
CA SER A 45 -10.72 -18.92 -7.20
C SER A 45 -9.53 -18.64 -6.28
N THR A 46 -8.99 -19.70 -5.65
CA THR A 46 -7.80 -19.61 -4.80
C THR A 46 -6.56 -19.34 -5.66
N PRO A 47 -5.83 -18.23 -5.46
CA PRO A 47 -4.63 -17.91 -6.23
C PRO A 47 -3.49 -18.91 -5.95
N LYS A 48 -2.70 -19.20 -6.99
CA LYS A 48 -1.48 -20.02 -6.88
C LYS A 48 -0.45 -19.35 -5.94
N PRO A 49 0.45 -20.12 -5.30
CA PRO A 49 1.47 -19.56 -4.42
C PRO A 49 2.31 -18.44 -5.06
N GLU A 50 2.66 -18.59 -6.34
CA GLU A 50 3.43 -17.60 -7.09
C GLU A 50 2.63 -16.31 -7.30
N GLN A 51 1.32 -16.43 -7.60
CA GLN A 51 0.43 -15.27 -7.71
C GLN A 51 0.28 -14.56 -6.36
N GLN A 52 0.09 -15.32 -5.27
CA GLN A 52 0.00 -14.76 -3.91
C GLN A 52 1.23 -13.93 -3.57
N LYS A 53 2.44 -14.39 -3.94
CA LYS A 53 3.67 -13.63 -3.75
C LYS A 53 3.63 -12.29 -4.50
N LEU A 54 3.28 -12.30 -5.79
CA LEU A 54 3.18 -11.08 -6.61
C LEU A 54 2.15 -10.08 -6.06
N ILE A 55 1.05 -10.58 -5.50
CA ILE A 55 0.00 -9.76 -4.88
C ILE A 55 0.53 -9.08 -3.61
N VAL A 56 1.24 -9.81 -2.76
CA VAL A 56 1.86 -9.22 -1.56
C VAL A 56 2.88 -8.15 -1.97
N GLU A 57 3.71 -8.41 -2.97
CA GLU A 57 4.68 -7.44 -3.50
C GLU A 57 3.98 -6.20 -4.08
N TYR A 58 2.88 -6.39 -4.79
CA TYR A 58 2.07 -5.29 -5.34
C TYR A 58 1.51 -4.42 -4.21
N LEU A 59 0.95 -5.05 -3.17
CA LEU A 59 0.40 -4.33 -2.02
C LEU A 59 1.48 -3.62 -1.21
N ALA A 60 2.66 -4.23 -1.07
CA ALA A 60 3.81 -3.58 -0.45
C ALA A 60 4.22 -2.32 -1.23
N CYS A 61 4.34 -2.42 -2.57
CA CYS A 61 4.59 -1.28 -3.44
C CYS A 61 3.52 -0.19 -3.29
N PHE A 62 2.24 -0.58 -3.32
CA PHE A 62 1.12 0.37 -3.21
C PHE A 62 1.18 1.12 -1.88
N MET A 63 1.34 0.39 -0.77
CA MET A 63 1.44 1.01 0.56
C MET A 63 2.68 1.90 0.70
N GLN A 64 3.80 1.55 0.08
CA GLN A 64 5.01 2.38 0.08
C GLN A 64 4.82 3.68 -0.70
N ASP A 65 4.26 3.60 -1.91
CA ASP A 65 4.03 4.77 -2.75
C ASP A 65 3.04 5.77 -2.11
N ARG A 66 2.10 5.24 -1.30
CA ARG A 66 1.14 6.01 -0.49
C ARG A 66 1.63 6.40 0.90
N ALA A 67 2.91 6.14 1.23
CA ALA A 67 3.49 6.41 2.54
C ALA A 67 2.78 5.73 3.73
N MET A 68 2.06 4.63 3.48
CA MET A 68 1.48 3.77 4.51
C MET A 68 2.48 2.75 5.06
N LEU A 69 3.54 2.46 4.31
CA LEU A 69 4.54 1.47 4.67
C LEU A 69 5.92 1.97 4.27
N THR A 70 6.90 1.84 5.14
CA THR A 70 8.29 2.14 4.81
C THR A 70 9.00 0.89 4.26
N ALA A 71 10.15 1.06 3.61
CA ALA A 71 10.96 -0.06 3.11
C ALA A 71 11.42 -1.02 4.21
N ASP A 72 11.70 -0.50 5.42
CA ASP A 72 12.05 -1.28 6.62
C ASP A 72 10.84 -1.83 7.37
N GLY A 73 9.64 -1.73 6.79
CA GLY A 73 8.45 -2.42 7.28
C GLY A 73 7.69 -1.71 8.40
N VAL A 74 7.86 -0.40 8.60
CA VAL A 74 7.04 0.41 9.52
C VAL A 74 5.71 0.74 8.85
N PHE A 75 4.61 0.26 9.41
CA PHE A 75 3.26 0.58 8.93
C PHE A 75 2.68 1.81 9.61
N ASN A 76 2.20 2.76 8.82
CA ASN A 76 1.55 3.98 9.25
C ASN A 76 0.02 3.83 9.14
N ALA A 77 -0.60 3.47 10.26
CA ALA A 77 -2.05 3.26 10.34
C ALA A 77 -2.84 4.53 9.98
N ASP A 78 -2.37 5.71 10.38
CA ASP A 78 -3.08 6.97 10.10
C ASP A 78 -3.05 7.32 8.61
N ALA A 79 -1.93 7.07 7.93
CA ALA A 79 -1.87 7.20 6.48
C ALA A 79 -2.82 6.20 5.79
N CYS A 80 -2.90 4.95 6.28
CA CYS A 80 -3.81 3.96 5.75
C CYS A 80 -5.29 4.35 5.94
N LYS A 81 -5.68 4.85 7.10
CA LYS A 81 -7.07 5.27 7.39
C LYS A 81 -7.56 6.39 6.49
N LYS A 82 -6.67 7.32 6.09
CA LYS A 82 -7.00 8.42 5.16
C LYS A 82 -7.37 7.93 3.76
N GLU A 83 -7.05 6.69 3.42
CA GLU A 83 -7.22 6.09 2.10
C GLU A 83 -8.46 5.23 1.98
N ILE A 84 -9.15 5.05 3.11
CA ILE A 84 -10.41 4.33 3.22
C ILE A 84 -11.52 5.28 2.81
N ARG A 85 -12.43 4.78 1.98
CA ARG A 85 -13.63 5.54 1.63
C ARG A 85 -14.47 5.79 2.88
N PRO A 86 -15.06 6.99 3.06
CA PRO A 86 -15.76 7.36 4.29
C PRO A 86 -16.82 6.35 4.75
N GLU A 87 -17.54 5.73 3.81
CA GLU A 87 -18.57 4.72 4.07
C GLU A 87 -18.03 3.44 4.73
N ASN A 88 -16.72 3.17 4.60
CA ASN A 88 -16.07 1.99 5.14
C ASN A 88 -15.24 2.27 6.41
N SER A 89 -14.99 3.53 6.76
CA SER A 89 -14.07 3.90 7.84
C SER A 89 -14.47 3.34 9.21
N ALA A 90 -15.76 3.34 9.56
CA ALA A 90 -16.24 2.85 10.85
C ALA A 90 -15.97 1.34 11.05
N ALA A 91 -16.05 0.55 9.98
CA ALA A 91 -15.76 -0.88 10.02
C ALA A 91 -14.26 -1.18 9.90
N ALA A 92 -13.54 -0.41 9.09
CA ALA A 92 -12.15 -0.68 8.75
C ALA A 92 -11.14 -0.17 9.79
N ASN A 93 -11.38 1.02 10.38
CA ASN A 93 -10.43 1.65 11.30
C ASN A 93 -10.08 0.78 12.52
N PRO A 94 -11.05 0.16 13.23
CA PRO A 94 -10.73 -0.68 14.39
C PRO A 94 -9.88 -1.90 14.02
N VAL A 95 -10.11 -2.47 12.82
CA VAL A 95 -9.34 -3.62 12.33
C VAL A 95 -7.92 -3.21 11.97
N ILE A 96 -7.74 -2.04 11.34
CA ILE A 96 -6.42 -1.47 11.04
C ILE A 96 -5.65 -1.20 12.33
N ASP A 97 -6.28 -0.61 13.34
CA ASP A 97 -5.65 -0.35 14.63
C ASP A 97 -5.18 -1.63 15.32
N ALA A 98 -6.02 -2.67 15.31
CA ALA A 98 -5.67 -3.97 15.87
C ALA A 98 -4.49 -4.65 15.14
N CYS A 99 -4.26 -4.31 13.87
CA CYS A 99 -3.20 -4.89 13.06
C CYS A 99 -1.98 -3.98 12.89
N ALA A 100 -2.01 -2.74 13.37
CA ALA A 100 -0.95 -1.76 13.13
C ALA A 100 0.43 -2.19 13.67
N GLY A 101 0.46 -2.98 14.74
CA GLY A 101 1.70 -3.51 15.32
C GLY A 101 2.32 -4.70 14.58
N LYS A 102 1.73 -5.17 13.47
CA LYS A 102 2.30 -6.27 12.69
C LYS A 102 3.51 -5.78 11.88
N ARG A 103 4.71 -6.26 12.24
CA ARG A 103 5.96 -5.89 11.59
C ARG A 103 6.80 -7.12 11.21
N GLY A 104 7.34 -7.11 9.99
CA GLY A 104 8.40 -7.99 9.51
C GLY A 104 9.72 -7.24 9.35
N SER A 105 10.73 -7.92 8.84
CA SER A 105 12.05 -7.33 8.59
C SER A 105 12.09 -6.51 7.29
N THR A 106 11.10 -6.70 6.42
CA THR A 106 10.96 -6.01 5.13
C THR A 106 9.52 -5.52 4.93
N ALA A 107 9.31 -4.59 4.00
CA ALA A 107 7.98 -4.17 3.57
C ALA A 107 7.08 -5.35 3.14
N VAL A 108 7.63 -6.31 2.38
CA VAL A 108 6.89 -7.49 1.91
C VAL A 108 6.48 -8.38 3.09
N GLU A 109 7.39 -8.65 4.02
CA GLU A 109 7.05 -9.45 5.22
C GLU A 109 6.03 -8.75 6.12
N THR A 110 6.16 -7.44 6.34
CA THR A 110 5.16 -6.65 7.06
C THR A 110 3.80 -6.75 6.36
N THR A 111 3.77 -6.60 5.04
CA THR A 111 2.54 -6.70 4.24
C THR A 111 1.88 -8.08 4.42
N THR A 112 2.64 -9.17 4.34
CA THR A 112 2.11 -10.53 4.59
C THR A 112 1.47 -10.64 5.97
N LYS A 113 2.17 -10.17 7.02
CA LYS A 113 1.66 -10.23 8.40
C LYS A 113 0.41 -9.36 8.59
N LEU A 114 0.39 -8.17 7.98
CA LEU A 114 -0.77 -7.28 7.99
C LEU A 114 -1.97 -7.95 7.31
N LEU A 115 -1.82 -8.45 6.09
CA LEU A 115 -2.91 -9.09 5.35
C LEU A 115 -3.50 -10.29 6.09
N LYS A 116 -2.63 -11.11 6.70
CA LYS A 116 -3.07 -12.21 7.56
C LYS A 116 -3.93 -11.70 8.73
N CYS A 117 -3.45 -10.69 9.45
CA CYS A 117 -4.18 -10.10 10.57
C CYS A 117 -5.53 -9.49 10.14
N LEU A 118 -5.54 -8.71 9.04
CA LEU A 118 -6.74 -8.09 8.51
C LEU A 118 -7.78 -9.15 8.14
N LYS A 119 -7.37 -10.23 7.45
CA LYS A 119 -8.24 -11.34 7.05
C LYS A 119 -8.78 -12.14 8.23
N GLU A 120 -7.98 -12.34 9.28
CA GLU A 120 -8.41 -13.00 10.52
C GLU A 120 -9.46 -12.18 11.28
N LYS A 121 -9.40 -10.84 11.18
CA LYS A 121 -10.32 -9.93 11.87
C LYS A 121 -11.60 -9.64 11.08
N ASP A 122 -11.48 -9.44 9.78
CA ASP A 122 -12.61 -9.28 8.85
C ASP A 122 -12.22 -9.89 7.49
N THR A 123 -12.81 -11.05 7.19
CA THR A 123 -12.54 -11.82 5.97
C THR A 123 -12.91 -11.07 4.69
N LYS A 124 -13.73 -10.02 4.78
CA LYS A 124 -14.19 -9.21 3.64
C LYS A 124 -13.57 -7.81 3.61
N LEU A 125 -12.70 -7.45 4.57
CA LEU A 125 -12.15 -6.10 4.63
C LEU A 125 -11.36 -5.75 3.37
N LEU A 126 -10.55 -6.68 2.88
CA LEU A 126 -9.74 -6.48 1.67
C LEU A 126 -10.58 -6.23 0.42
N GLU A 127 -11.82 -6.73 0.36
CA GLU A 127 -12.74 -6.48 -0.76
C GLU A 127 -13.30 -5.04 -0.74
N LYS A 128 -13.39 -4.45 0.46
CA LYS A 128 -13.87 -3.07 0.68
C LYS A 128 -12.77 -2.04 0.43
N LEU A 129 -11.51 -2.46 0.55
CA LEU A 129 -10.35 -1.62 0.27
C LEU A 129 -10.09 -1.70 -1.24
N ASP A 130 -10.28 -0.58 -1.94
CA ASP A 130 -10.10 -0.43 -3.40
C ASP A 130 -8.61 -0.52 -3.83
N LEU A 131 -7.90 -1.56 -3.39
CA LEU A 131 -6.44 -1.70 -3.51
C LEU A 131 -6.01 -2.19 -4.90
N PHE A 132 -6.93 -2.77 -5.66
CA PHE A 132 -6.66 -3.37 -6.97
C PHE A 132 -7.46 -2.72 -8.10
#